data_AF-A0A969UXP4-F1
#
_entry.id   AF-A0A969UXP4-F1
#
_cell.length_a   1.000
_cell.length_b   1.000
_cell.length_c   1.000
_cell.angle_alpha   90.00
_cell.angle_beta   90.00
_cell.angle_gamma   90.00
#
_symmetry.space_group_name_H-M   'P 1'
#
loop_
_entity.id
_entity.type
_entity.pdbx_description
1 polymer ?
#
loop_
_entity_poly.entity_id
_entity_poly.type
_entity_poly.pdbx_seq_one_letter_code
_entity_poly.pdbx_strand_id
1 'polypeptide(L)'
;MVQFLADVGLREADDPTVLEWAARHGRVVLTHDVATMADFADERVQAGLAMPGLFEVSRRVSVGLAIEEILLIDEYSLEGEWEGQVRFLPLQ
;
A
#
# COMPACT_ATOMS: atom_id res chain seq x y z
N MET A 1 -9.54 8.04 -3.42
CA MET A 1 -10.28 7.95 -2.11
C MET A 1 -9.58 6.96 -1.19
N VAL A 2 -9.06 7.44 -0.06
CA VAL A 2 -8.39 6.63 0.97
C VAL A 2 -9.42 6.03 1.92
N GLN A 3 -9.24 4.76 2.30
CA GLN A 3 -10.09 4.05 3.27
C GLN A 3 -9.22 3.40 4.34
N PHE A 4 -9.63 3.45 5.61
CA PHE A 4 -8.94 2.74 6.67
C PHE A 4 -9.40 1.27 6.70
N LEU A 5 -8.50 0.35 7.10
CA LEU A 5 -8.84 -1.08 7.22
C LEU A 5 -10.04 -1.33 8.14
N ALA A 6 -10.21 -0.52 9.19
CA ALA A 6 -11.36 -0.62 10.08
C ALA A 6 -12.70 -0.33 9.38
N ASP A 7 -12.72 0.63 8.44
CA ASP A 7 -13.94 1.00 7.72
C ASP A 7 -14.39 -0.08 6.72
N VAL A 8 -13.47 -0.96 6.34
CA VAL A 8 -13.72 -2.10 5.45
C VAL A 8 -13.72 -3.44 6.18
N GLY A 9 -13.71 -3.45 7.52
CA GLY A 9 -13.81 -4.65 8.34
C GLY A 9 -12.55 -5.52 8.42
N LEU A 10 -11.38 -4.95 8.10
CA LEU A 10 -10.09 -5.66 8.04
C LEU A 10 -9.11 -5.25 9.15
N ARG A 11 -9.59 -4.62 10.23
CA ARG A 11 -8.72 -4.11 11.31
C ARG A 11 -7.84 -5.19 11.96
N GLU A 12 -8.33 -6.42 12.04
CA GLU A 12 -7.64 -7.56 12.67
C GLU A 12 -7.19 -8.61 11.65
N ALA A 13 -7.30 -8.30 10.35
CA ALA A 13 -6.85 -9.20 9.30
C ALA A 13 -5.31 -9.28 9.29
N ASP A 14 -4.79 -10.45 8.90
CA ASP A 14 -3.36 -10.61 8.65
C ASP A 14 -2.94 -9.95 7.32
N ASP A 15 -1.64 -9.73 7.17
CA ASP A 15 -1.05 -9.04 6.02
C ASP A 15 -1.45 -9.69 4.67
N PRO A 16 -1.39 -11.03 4.49
CA PRO A 16 -1.82 -11.65 3.24
C PRO A 16 -3.30 -11.39 2.91
N THR A 17 -4.19 -11.42 3.92
CA THR A 17 -5.62 -11.13 3.73
C THR A 17 -5.84 -9.69 3.29
N VAL A 18 -5.11 -8.73 3.88
CA VAL A 18 -5.18 -7.32 3.48
C VAL A 18 -4.72 -7.14 2.03
N LEU A 19 -3.58 -7.73 1.66
CA LEU A 19 -3.03 -7.65 0.31
C LEU A 19 -3.95 -8.32 -0.73
N GLU A 20 -4.54 -9.46 -0.41
CA GLU A 20 -5.53 -10.10 -1.29
C GLU A 20 -6.78 -9.25 -1.48
N TRP A 21 -7.30 -8.68 -0.39
CA TRP A 21 -8.45 -7.78 -0.48
C TRP A 21 -8.14 -6.56 -1.35
N ALA A 22 -6.97 -5.96 -1.14
CA ALA A 22 -6.53 -4.80 -1.91
C ALA A 22 -6.42 -5.13 -3.40
N ALA A 23 -5.81 -6.27 -3.73
CA ALA A 23 -5.73 -6.77 -5.10
C ALA A 23 -7.10 -6.96 -5.76
N ARG A 24 -8.05 -7.59 -5.05
CA ARG A 24 -9.41 -7.81 -5.54
C ARG A 24 -10.19 -6.52 -5.81
N HIS A 25 -9.82 -5.43 -5.15
CA HIS A 25 -10.48 -4.13 -5.28
C HIS A 25 -9.64 -3.10 -6.06
N GLY A 26 -8.52 -3.53 -6.67
CA GLY A 26 -7.62 -2.64 -7.43
C GLY A 26 -7.06 -1.50 -6.57
N ARG A 27 -6.75 -1.76 -5.30
CA ARG A 27 -6.27 -0.74 -4.36
C ARG A 27 -4.80 -0.92 -4.03
N VAL A 28 -4.09 0.20 -4.01
CA VAL A 28 -2.75 0.31 -3.44
C VAL A 28 -2.85 0.35 -1.92
N VAL A 29 -1.93 -0.33 -1.22
CA VAL A 29 -1.88 -0.36 0.24
C VAL A 29 -0.86 0.64 0.77
N LEU A 30 -1.23 1.38 1.81
CA LEU A 30 -0.33 2.22 2.61
C LEU A 30 -0.13 1.55 3.97
N THR A 31 1.10 1.32 4.38
CA THR A 31 1.41 0.64 5.66
C THR A 31 2.53 1.33 6.44
N HIS A 32 2.47 1.22 7.76
CA HIS A 32 3.60 1.52 8.64
C HIS A 32 4.39 0.26 9.03
N ASP A 33 3.90 -0.92 8.66
CA ASP A 33 4.56 -2.19 8.90
C ASP A 33 5.57 -2.45 7.79
N VAL A 34 6.84 -2.24 8.11
CA VAL A 34 7.98 -2.46 7.22
C VAL A 34 8.62 -3.83 7.42
N ALA A 35 8.13 -4.60 8.40
CA ALA A 35 8.76 -5.85 8.81
C ALA A 35 8.20 -7.06 8.06
N THR A 36 6.92 -7.04 7.68
CA THR A 36 6.24 -8.21 7.10
C THR A 36 5.52 -7.91 5.78
N MET A 37 4.95 -6.71 5.61
CA MET A 37 4.13 -6.39 4.43
C MET A 37 4.90 -6.40 3.12
N ALA A 38 6.15 -5.89 3.08
CA ALA A 38 7.00 -5.97 1.90
C ALA A 38 7.26 -7.41 1.47
N ASP A 39 7.62 -8.29 2.42
CA ASP A 39 7.92 -9.69 2.14
C ASP A 39 6.70 -10.40 1.53
N PHE A 40 5.50 -10.20 2.09
CA PHE A 40 4.27 -10.78 1.53
C PHE A 40 3.87 -10.17 0.18
N ALA A 41 4.14 -8.89 -0.06
CA ALA A 41 3.91 -8.26 -1.36
C ALA A 41 4.86 -8.85 -2.42
N ASP A 42 6.14 -9.00 -2.08
CA ASP A 42 7.14 -9.63 -2.95
C ASP A 42 6.77 -11.09 -3.26
N GLU A 43 6.38 -11.87 -2.25
CA GLU A 43 5.88 -13.25 -2.45
C GLU A 43 4.70 -13.31 -3.42
N ARG A 44 3.72 -12.40 -3.30
CA ARG A 44 2.59 -12.31 -4.25
C ARG A 44 3.05 -12.01 -5.67
N VAL A 45 3.97 -11.05 -5.84
CA VAL A 45 4.52 -10.69 -7.16
C VAL A 45 5.27 -11.87 -7.78
N GLN A 46 6.11 -12.57 -7.00
CA GLN A 46 6.82 -13.76 -7.48
C GLN A 46 5.87 -14.91 -7.85
N ALA A 47 4.74 -15.02 -7.16
CA ALA A 47 3.68 -15.97 -7.47
C ALA A 47 2.83 -15.56 -8.70
N GLY A 48 3.08 -14.39 -9.31
CA GLY A 48 2.29 -13.87 -10.44
C GLY A 48 0.87 -13.46 -10.05
N LEU A 49 0.63 -13.23 -8.75
CA LEU A 49 -0.65 -12.74 -8.26
C LEU A 49 -0.74 -11.23 -8.43
N ALA A 50 -1.94 -10.73 -8.70
CA ALA A 50 -2.18 -9.29 -8.80
C ALA A 50 -1.73 -8.57 -7.52
N MET A 51 -0.97 -7.50 -7.72
CA MET A 51 -0.42 -6.66 -6.66
C MET A 51 -0.47 -5.20 -7.12
N PRO A 52 -1.54 -4.43 -6.81
CA PRO A 52 -1.69 -3.06 -7.32
C PRO A 52 -0.61 -2.09 -6.87
N GLY A 53 0.06 -2.37 -5.75
CA GLY A 53 1.17 -1.59 -5.20
C GLY A 53 1.15 -1.54 -3.67
N LEU A 54 2.32 -1.31 -3.07
CA LEU A 54 2.49 -1.12 -1.62
C LEU A 54 3.40 0.09 -1.37
N PHE A 55 2.91 1.02 -0.55
CA PHE A 55 3.69 2.15 -0.03
C PHE A 55 3.94 1.98 1.47
N GLU A 56 5.21 1.89 1.84
CA GLU A 56 5.65 1.91 3.22
C GLU A 56 5.89 3.35 3.68
N VAL A 57 5.17 3.76 4.70
CA VAL A 57 5.31 5.08 5.31
C VAL A 57 6.08 4.89 6.61
N SER A 58 7.29 5.44 6.71
CA SER A 58 8.03 5.35 7.98
C SER A 58 7.29 6.09 9.09
N ARG A 59 7.21 5.51 10.29
CA ARG A 59 6.65 6.20 11.48
C ARG A 59 7.42 7.47 11.88
N ARG A 60 8.60 7.71 11.28
CA ARG A 60 9.40 8.93 11.48
C ARG A 60 8.96 10.08 10.56
N VAL A 61 8.21 9.80 9.50
CA VAL A 61 7.66 10.82 8.61
C VAL A 61 6.55 11.56 9.37
N SER A 62 6.55 12.90 9.26
CA SER A 62 5.50 13.69 9.88
C SER A 62 4.16 13.41 9.20
N VAL A 63 3.07 13.43 9.96
CA VAL A 63 1.72 13.20 9.41
C VAL A 63 1.42 14.19 8.27
N GLY A 64 1.83 15.45 8.41
CA GLY A 64 1.65 16.47 7.36
C GLY A 64 2.35 16.07 6.05
N LEU A 65 3.62 15.68 6.11
CA LEU A 65 4.37 15.25 4.94
C LEU A 65 3.79 13.97 4.33
N ALA A 66 3.38 12.99 5.15
CA ALA A 66 2.75 11.78 4.64
C ALA A 66 1.45 12.09 3.88
N ILE A 67 0.64 13.02 4.39
CA ILE A 67 -0.57 13.49 3.70
C ILE A 67 -0.22 14.16 2.37
N GLU A 68 0.78 15.06 2.35
CA GLU A 68 1.23 15.74 1.13
C GLU A 68 1.68 14.74 0.06
N GLU A 69 2.50 13.75 0.42
CA GLU A 69 2.95 12.68 -0.48
C GLU A 69 1.79 11.86 -1.03
N ILE A 70 0.83 11.46 -0.18
CA ILE A 70 -0.35 10.68 -0.59
C ILE A 70 -1.22 11.49 -1.56
N LEU A 71 -1.38 12.79 -1.34
CA LEU A 71 -2.14 13.67 -2.24
C LEU A 71 -1.45 13.81 -3.59
N LEU A 72 -0.12 13.96 -3.61
CA LEU A 72 0.64 14.02 -4.86
C LEU A 72 0.51 12.71 -5.65
N ILE A 73 0.57 11.56 -4.98
CA ILE A 73 0.35 10.25 -5.63
C ILE A 73 -1.08 10.16 -6.19
N ASP A 74 -2.12 10.49 -5.41
CA ASP A 74 -3.52 10.41 -5.87
C ASP A 74 -3.80 11.35 -7.06
N GLU A 75 -3.13 12.51 -7.14
CA GLU A 75 -3.35 13.50 -8.20
C GLU A 75 -2.54 13.23 -9.47
N TYR A 76 -1.31 12.74 -9.36
CA TYR A 76 -0.38 12.64 -10.50
C TYR A 76 -0.17 11.22 -11.00
N SER A 77 -0.72 10.21 -10.33
CA SER A 77 -0.52 8.83 -10.77
C SER A 77 -1.38 8.42 -11.95
N LEU A 78 -0.81 7.52 -12.76
CA LEU A 78 -1.51 6.86 -13.85
C LEU A 78 -2.12 5.54 -13.40
N GLU A 79 -3.16 5.10 -14.11
CA GLU A 79 -3.75 3.78 -13.87
C GLU A 79 -2.69 2.68 -14.07
N GLY A 80 -2.56 1.80 -13.07
CA GLY A 80 -1.59 0.70 -13.08
C GLY A 80 -0.13 1.12 -12.83
N GLU A 81 0.16 2.40 -12.60
CA GLU A 81 1.53 2.90 -12.43
C GLU A 81 2.31 2.14 -11.37
N TRP A 82 1.66 1.77 -10.27
CA TRP A 82 2.28 1.14 -9.10
C TRP A 82 2.22 -0.39 -9.09
N GLU A 83 1.73 -1.01 -10.17
CA GLU A 83 1.53 -2.46 -10.22
C GLU A 83 2.86 -3.21 -9.98
N GLY A 84 2.85 -4.13 -9.03
CA GLY A 84 3.98 -4.94 -8.61
C GLY A 84 5.06 -4.19 -7.85
N GLN A 85 4.86 -2.92 -7.46
CA GLN A 85 5.88 -2.12 -6.80
C GLN A 85 5.70 -2.07 -5.28
N VAL A 86 6.82 -2.21 -4.57
CA VAL A 86 6.99 -1.79 -3.17
C VAL A 86 7.83 -0.52 -3.15
N ARG A 87 7.31 0.55 -2.53
CA ARG A 87 7.91 1.88 -2.49
C ARG A 87 7.82 2.47 -1.08
N PHE A 88 8.66 3.45 -0.79
CA PHE A 88 8.70 4.12 0.49
C PHE A 88 8.26 5.57 0.34
N LEU A 89 7.49 6.08 1.30
CA LEU A 89 7.21 7.52 1.41
C LEU A 89 8.15 8.18 2.43
N PRO A 90 8.63 9.40 2.16
CA PRO A 90 8.41 10.19 0.95
C PRO A 90 9.14 9.61 -0.28
N LEU A 91 8.58 9.84 -1.47
CA LEU A 91 9.20 9.41 -2.72
C LEU A 91 10.43 10.27 -3.02
N GLN A 92 11.56 9.63 -3.35
CA GLN A 92 12.80 10.29 -3.76
C GLN A 92 12.96 10.35 -5.27
#